data_AF-L0A0I3-F1
#
_entry.id   AF-L0A0I3-F1
#
_cell.length_a   1.000
_cell.length_b   1.000
_cell.length_c   1.000
_cell.angle_alpha   90.00
_cell.angle_beta   90.00
_cell.angle_gamma   90.00
#
_symmetry.space_group_name_H-M   'P 1'
#
loop_
_entity.id
_entity.type
_entity.pdbx_description
1 polymer ?
#
loop_
_entity_poly.entity_id
_entity_poly.type
_entity_poly.pdbx_seq_one_letter_code
_entity_poly.pdbx_strand_id
1 'polypeptide(L)' 'MIDTLTCHWVPNTVDRVLVVTTHEKAEVHIDRIRRVLGCEALEALYLRGHFALSTSGRATSQAMQALTASSITFAQAAD' A
#
# COMPACT_ATOMS: atom_id res chain seq x y z
N MET A 1 10.07 -17.59 5.05
CA MET A 1 8.72 -17.88 4.53
C MET A 1 8.38 -16.82 3.50
N ILE A 2 7.91 -17.23 2.32
CA ILE A 2 7.39 -16.31 1.31
C ILE A 2 5.97 -15.93 1.73
N ASP A 3 5.64 -14.65 1.58
CA ASP A 3 4.33 -14.07 1.85
C ASP A 3 3.92 -13.22 0.65
N THR A 4 2.62 -12.97 0.51
CA THR A 4 2.08 -12.22 -0.64
C THR A 4 1.30 -11.00 -0.15
N LEU A 5 1.64 -9.85 -0.73
CA LEU A 5 0.89 -8.61 -0.61
C LEU A 5 0.08 -8.41 -1.89
N THR A 6 -1.22 -8.18 -1.76
CA THR A 6 -2.12 -7.90 -2.88
C THR A 6 -2.77 -6.54 -2.71
N CYS A 7 -3.04 -5.87 -3.82
CA CYS A 7 -3.72 -4.59 -3.86
C CYS A 7 -4.85 -4.63 -4.88
N HIS A 8 -5.99 -4.04 -4.53
CA HIS A 8 -7.12 -3.87 -5.43
C HIS A 8 -7.91 -2.61 -5.02
N TRP A 9 -8.66 -2.05 -5.96
CA TRP A 9 -9.46 -0.86 -5.70
C TRP A 9 -10.56 -1.11 -4.68
N VAL A 10 -10.80 -0.12 -3.81
CA VAL A 10 -12.00 -0.10 -2.97
C VAL A 10 -13.18 0.37 -3.85
N PRO A 11 -14.29 -0.38 -3.93
CA PRO A 11 -15.46 0.01 -4.71
C PRO A 11 -15.97 1.40 -4.31
N ASN A 12 -16.51 2.14 -5.28
CA ASN A 12 -17.07 3.49 -5.09
C ASN A 12 -16.06 4.54 -4.57
N THR A 13 -14.76 4.30 -4.74
CA THR A 13 -13.71 5.29 -4.45
C THR A 13 -12.85 5.50 -5.69
N VAL A 14 -12.18 6.65 -5.74
CA VAL A 14 -11.26 7.01 -6.84
C VAL A 14 -9.79 6.95 -6.43
N ASP A 15 -9.53 6.99 -5.13
CA ASP A 15 -8.21 7.19 -4.52
C ASP A 15 -7.88 6.12 -3.47
N ARG A 16 -8.76 5.15 -3.20
CA ARG A 16 -8.56 4.15 -2.16
C ARG A 16 -8.27 2.77 -2.71
N VAL A 17 -7.24 2.16 -2.13
CA VAL A 17 -6.75 0.82 -2.49
C VAL A 17 -6.79 -0.02 -1.22
N LEU A 18 -7.43 -1.18 -1.31
CA LEU A 18 -7.38 -2.21 -0.28
C LEU A 18 -6.12 -3.04 -0.47
N VAL A 19 -5.27 -3.04 0.55
CA VAL A 19 -4.05 -3.82 0.63
C VAL A 19 -4.31 -5.01 1.54
N VAL A 20 -3.98 -6.21 1.07
CA VAL A 20 -4.21 -7.45 1.82
C VAL A 20 -2.93 -8.28 1.83
N THR A 21 -2.56 -8.74 3.00
CA THR A 21 -1.50 -9.73 3.23
C THR A 21 -2.11 -10.98 3.86
N THR A 22 -1.32 -12.03 4.09
CA THR A 22 -1.78 -13.22 4.83
C THR A 22 -2.23 -12.91 6.26
N HIS A 23 -1.71 -11.82 6.85
CA HIS A 23 -1.90 -11.52 8.28
C HIS A 23 -2.89 -10.39 8.54
N GLU A 24 -3.04 -9.46 7.60
CA GLU A 24 -3.80 -8.23 7.82
C GLU A 24 -4.26 -7.60 6.50
N LYS A 25 -5.21 -6.68 6.63
CA LYS A 25 -5.72 -5.85 5.52
C LYS A 25 -5.89 -4.40 5.97
N ALA A 26 -5.67 -3.47 5.06
CA ALA A 26 -5.86 -2.05 5.30
C ALA A 26 -6.23 -1.30 4.03
N GLU A 27 -7.06 -0.27 4.19
CA GLU A 27 -7.36 0.68 3.12
C GLU A 27 -6.38 1.84 3.18
N VAL A 28 -5.76 2.15 2.05
CA VAL A 28 -4.76 3.22 1.96
C VAL A 28 -5.04 4.12 0.76
N HIS A 29 -4.55 5.36 0.85
CA HIS A 29 -4.60 6.29 -0.27
C HIS A 29 -3.64 5.84 -1.37
N ILE A 30 -4.04 6.00 -2.63
CA ILE A 30 -3.26 5.59 -3.80
C ILE A 30 -1.86 6.21 -3.87
N ASP A 31 -1.69 7.42 -3.33
CA ASP A 31 -0.36 8.05 -3.22
C ASP A 31 0.62 7.23 -2.37
N ARG A 32 0.12 6.51 -1.35
CA ARG A 32 0.95 5.61 -0.54
C ARG A 32 1.40 4.40 -1.34
N ILE A 33 0.54 3.86 -2.19
CA ILE A 33 0.90 2.78 -3.11
C ILE A 33 2.07 3.21 -4.00
N ARG A 34 1.96 4.39 -4.65
CA ARG A 34 3.04 4.91 -5.49
C ARG A 34 4.34 5.11 -4.73
N ARG A 35 4.28 5.63 -3.50
CA ARG A 35 5.48 5.91 -2.69
C ARG A 35 6.16 4.65 -2.15
N VAL A 36 5.40 3.63 -1.76
CA VAL A 36 5.95 2.44 -1.09
C VAL A 36 6.20 1.30 -2.07
N LEU A 37 5.28 1.05 -3.00
CA LEU A 37 5.35 -0.06 -3.96
C LEU A 37 5.84 0.37 -5.35
N GLY A 38 5.97 1.68 -5.59
CA GLY A 38 6.47 2.24 -6.85
C GLY A 38 5.42 2.42 -7.93
N CYS A 39 5.86 2.92 -9.09
CA CYS A 39 4.97 3.21 -10.23
C CYS A 39 4.39 1.94 -10.87
N GLU A 40 5.13 0.83 -10.89
CA GLU A 40 4.64 -0.43 -11.48
C GLU A 40 3.37 -0.94 -10.78
N ALA A 41 3.29 -0.78 -9.45
CA ALA A 41 2.09 -1.14 -8.69
C ALA A 41 0.90 -0.25 -9.06
N LEU A 42 1.16 1.04 -9.27
CA LEU A 42 0.13 2.00 -9.69
C LEU A 42 -0.39 1.69 -11.10
N GLU A 43 0.52 1.45 -12.04
CA GLU A 43 0.19 1.06 -13.42
C GLU A 43 -0.61 -0.25 -13.45
N ALA A 44 -0.20 -1.24 -12.66
CA ALA A 44 -0.92 -2.49 -12.53
C ALA A 44 -2.36 -2.28 -12.03
N LEU A 45 -2.56 -1.44 -11.02
CA LEU A 45 -3.88 -1.11 -10.49
C LEU A 45 -4.75 -0.42 -11.53
N TYR A 46 -4.21 0.55 -12.28
CA TYR A 46 -4.99 1.24 -13.31
C TYR A 46 -5.31 0.35 -14.52
N LEU A 47 -4.37 -0.48 -14.96
CA LEU A 47 -4.51 -1.27 -16.18
C LEU A 47 -5.20 -2.62 -15.95
N ARG A 48 -4.99 -3.25 -14.79
CA ARG A 48 -5.45 -4.61 -14.48
C ARG A 48 -6.41 -4.68 -13.29
N GLY A 49 -6.65 -3.55 -12.60
CA GLY A 49 -7.48 -3.49 -11.40
C GLY A 49 -6.86 -4.14 -10.15
N HIS A 50 -5.68 -4.75 -10.28
CA HIS A 50 -5.02 -5.48 -9.20
C HIS A 50 -3.49 -5.46 -9.34
N PHE A 51 -2.81 -5.62 -8.22
CA PHE A 51 -1.36 -5.83 -8.12
C PHE A 51 -1.07 -6.89 -7.07
N ALA A 52 -0.05 -7.71 -7.30
CA ALA A 52 0.41 -8.72 -6.35
C ALA A 52 1.94 -8.76 -6.31
N LEU A 53 2.48 -8.84 -5.10
CA LEU A 53 3.91 -8.94 -4.82
C LEU A 53 4.15 -10.08 -3.85
N SER A 54 4.89 -11.09 -4.29
CA SER A 54 5.36 -12.18 -3.43
C SER A 54 6.80 -11.92 -3.02
N THR A 55 7.04 -11.83 -1.70
CA THR A 55 8.36 -11.53 -1.14
C THR A 55 8.54 -12.21 0.22
N SER A 56 9.64 -11.96 0.92
CA SER A 56 9.82 -12.46 2.28
C SER A 56 8.78 -11.86 3.23
N GLY A 57 8.30 -12.64 4.20
CA GLY A 57 7.34 -12.14 5.21
C GLY A 57 7.80 -10.85 5.91
N ARG A 58 9.11 -10.70 6.17
CA ARG A 58 9.68 -9.47 6.72
C ARG A 58 9.47 -8.26 5.81
N ALA A 59 9.72 -8.42 4.51
CA ALA A 59 9.53 -7.36 3.53
C ALA A 59 8.04 -7.02 3.35
N THR A 60 7.16 -8.02 3.36
CA THR A 60 5.70 -7.82 3.32
C THR A 60 5.22 -7.02 4.53
N SER A 61 5.64 -7.38 5.76
CA SER A 61 5.29 -6.64 6.97
C SER A 61 5.82 -5.20 6.96
N GLN A 62 7.04 -4.99 6.45
CA GLN A 62 7.60 -3.64 6.32
C GLN A 62 6.82 -2.78 5.32
N ALA A 63 6.46 -3.34 4.16
CA ALA A 63 5.63 -2.65 3.18
C ALA A 63 4.26 -2.30 3.77
N MET A 64 3.63 -3.25 4.48
CA MET A 64 2.33 -3.03 5.12
C MET A 64 2.38 -1.93 6.19
N GLN A 65 3.40 -1.92 7.04
CA GLN A 65 3.62 -0.84 8.02
C GLN A 65 3.86 0.50 7.34
N ALA A 66 4.65 0.56 6.26
CA ALA A 66 4.90 1.80 5.53
C ALA A 66 3.64 2.35 4.82
N LEU A 67 2.76 1.45 4.35
CA LEU A 67 1.49 1.80 3.71
C LEU A 67 0.47 2.34 4.73
N THR A 68 0.47 1.82 5.95
CA THR A 68 -0.47 2.16 7.02
C THR A 68 0.04 3.23 7.98
N ALA A 69 1.32 3.58 7.94
CA ALA A 69 1.90 4.64 8.74
C ALA A 69 1.16 5.97 8.49
N SER A 70 0.48 6.46 9.53
CA SER A 70 -0.22 7.73 9.51
C SER A 70 0.77 8.87 9.21
N SER A 71 0.37 9.80 8.35
CA SER A 71 1.11 11.06 8.12
C SER A 71 1.03 11.94 9.37
N ILE A 72 1.70 11.59 10.47
CA ILE A 72 2.02 12.57 11.52
C ILE A 72 3.37 13.16 11.15
N THR A 73 3.35 14.11 10.21
CA THR A 73 4.37 15.15 10.15
C THR A 73 3.65 16.44 10.49
N PHE A 74 3.36 16.62 11.79
CA PHE A 74 3.06 17.94 12.31
C PHE A 74 4.33 18.75 12.08
N ALA A 75 4.21 19.80 11.27
CA ALA A 75 5.21 20.84 11.17
C ALA A 75 5.49 21.37 12.59
N GLN A 76 6.68 21.13 13.12
CA GLN A 76 7.23 22.01 14.14
C GLN A 76 7.68 23.28 13.41
N ALA A 77 6.77 24.25 13.33
CA ALA A 77 7.09 25.61 12.97
C ALA A 77 7.54 26.35 14.23
N ALA A 78 8.76 26.89 14.15
CA ALA A 78 9.30 28.11 14.76
C ALA A 78 9.06 28.36 16.26
N ASP A 79 10.16 28.29 17.02
CA ASP A 79 10.47 29.27 18.07
C ASP A 79 11.47 30.29 17.50
#